data_AF-A0A6N7QCB9-F1
#
_entry.id   AF-A0A6N7QCB9-F1
#
_cell.length_a   1.000
_cell.length_b   1.000
_cell.length_c   1.000
_cell.angle_alpha   90.00
_cell.angle_beta   90.00
_cell.angle_gamma   90.00
#
_symmetry.space_group_name_H-M   'P 1'
#
loop_
_entity.id
_entity.type
_entity.pdbx_description
1 polymer ?
#
loop_
_entity_poly.entity_id
_entity_poly.type
_entity_poly.pdbx_seq_one_letter_code
_entity_poly.pdbx_strand_id
1 'polypeptide(L)'
;MVLLAGLAACHSAPSPRPAVAHGDGASPDRPVDLSAAHSEGAGIAAQRTWLDQHYPGARIKSQSLLLEPSAMDLITIVLPSGEEREVYFDISSYFGKW
;
A
#
# COMPACT_ATOMS: atom_id res chain seq x y z
N MET A 1 -3.23 53.84 25.04
CA MET A 1 -3.40 52.71 24.10
C MET A 1 -2.44 51.62 24.50
N VAL A 2 -2.95 50.49 24.98
CA VAL A 2 -2.14 49.34 25.40
C VAL A 2 -2.09 48.37 24.22
N LEU A 3 -0.89 48.13 23.70
CA LEU A 3 -0.58 47.06 22.74
C LEU A 3 0.38 46.11 23.45
N LEU A 4 0.00 44.85 23.63
CA LEU A 4 0.87 43.68 23.85
C LEU A 4 0.01 42.44 23.59
N ALA A 5 0.09 41.87 22.38
CA ALA A 5 1.01 40.78 22.00
C ALA A 5 0.53 39.41 22.50
N GLY A 6 -0.34 38.77 21.71
CA GLY A 6 -0.75 37.38 21.91
C GLY A 6 0.32 36.42 21.43
N LEU A 7 0.84 35.59 22.33
CA LEU A 7 1.69 34.44 22.00
C LEU A 7 0.79 33.31 21.50
N ALA A 8 0.76 33.10 20.18
CA ALA A 8 0.19 31.89 19.59
C ALA A 8 1.21 30.75 19.71
N ALA A 9 0.98 29.84 20.64
CA ALA A 9 1.72 28.59 20.71
C ALA A 9 1.23 27.66 19.58
N CYS A 10 2.03 27.47 18.54
CA CYS A 10 1.81 26.40 17.57
C CYS A 10 2.12 25.05 18.26
N HIS A 11 1.10 24.40 18.78
CA HIS A 11 1.19 23.02 19.21
C HIS A 11 1.07 22.15 17.94
N SER A 12 2.19 21.72 17.37
CA SER A 12 2.18 20.71 16.31
C SER A 12 1.74 19.39 16.93
N ALA A 13 0.45 19.09 16.83
CA ALA A 13 -0.06 17.76 17.16
C ALA A 13 0.62 16.72 16.26
N PRO A 14 0.98 15.53 16.76
CA PRO A 14 1.40 14.44 15.89
C PRO A 14 0.25 14.13 14.92
N SER A 15 0.50 14.29 13.62
CA SER A 15 -0.44 13.85 12.59
C SER A 15 -0.78 12.39 12.85
N PRO A 16 -2.06 12.01 12.99
CA PRO A 16 -2.44 10.63 12.86
C PRO A 16 -1.88 10.16 11.52
N ARG A 17 -0.99 9.16 11.54
CA ARG A 17 -0.56 8.50 10.31
C ARG A 17 -1.86 8.09 9.60
N PRO A 18 -2.12 8.53 8.36
CA PRO A 18 -3.36 8.16 7.68
C PRO A 18 -3.49 6.65 7.73
N ALA A 19 -4.64 6.16 8.17
CA ALA A 19 -4.97 4.77 7.94
C ALA A 19 -4.82 4.53 6.43
N VAL A 20 -4.07 3.51 6.06
CA VAL A 20 -3.88 3.12 4.66
C VAL A 20 -5.26 2.98 4.04
N ALA A 21 -5.59 3.82 3.05
CA ALA A 21 -6.90 3.77 2.42
C ALA A 21 -6.89 2.59 1.45
N HIS A 22 -7.78 1.62 1.63
CA HIS A 22 -7.87 0.48 0.71
C HIS A 22 -8.26 0.95 -0.70
N GLY A 23 -7.65 0.40 -1.76
CA GLY A 23 -7.77 0.93 -3.11
C GLY A 23 -7.40 -0.01 -4.26
N ASP A 24 -7.17 0.59 -5.43
CA ASP A 24 -6.88 -0.08 -6.70
C ASP A 24 -5.41 -0.48 -6.85
N GLY A 25 -4.57 -0.22 -5.85
CA GLY A 25 -3.16 -0.54 -5.87
C GLY A 25 -2.31 0.40 -6.72
N ALA A 26 -2.85 1.51 -7.24
CA ALA A 26 -2.09 2.42 -8.12
C ALA A 26 -1.05 3.28 -7.38
N SER A 27 -1.10 3.33 -6.04
CA SER A 27 -0.22 4.12 -5.20
C SER A 27 -0.13 3.53 -3.78
N PRO A 28 0.94 3.85 -3.01
CA PRO A 28 1.12 3.31 -1.65
C PRO A 28 0.10 3.83 -0.63
N ASP A 29 -0.59 4.94 -0.91
CA ASP A 29 -1.71 5.44 -0.09
C ASP A 29 -3.04 4.75 -0.41
N ARG A 30 -3.10 3.98 -1.52
CA ARG A 30 -4.29 3.29 -2.03
C ARG A 30 -4.04 1.79 -2.34
N PRO A 31 -3.36 1.02 -1.47
CA PRO A 31 -3.00 -0.35 -1.79
C PRO A 31 -4.22 -1.27 -1.82
N VAL A 32 -4.09 -2.37 -2.54
CA VAL A 32 -5.10 -3.43 -2.58
C VAL A 32 -5.21 -4.08 -1.21
N ASP A 33 -6.44 -4.18 -0.70
CA ASP A 33 -6.75 -4.86 0.55
C ASP A 33 -6.81 -6.38 0.37
N LEU A 34 -5.89 -7.09 1.01
CA LEU A 34 -5.86 -8.55 1.09
C LEU A 34 -5.98 -9.05 2.54
N SER A 35 -6.62 -8.27 3.42
CA SER A 35 -6.77 -8.56 4.85
C SER A 35 -7.51 -9.87 5.18
N ALA A 36 -8.23 -10.44 4.21
CA ALA A 36 -8.85 -11.76 4.33
C ALA A 36 -7.85 -12.93 4.29
N ALA A 37 -6.58 -12.70 3.92
CA ALA A 37 -5.54 -13.71 3.98
C ALA A 37 -4.98 -13.85 5.40
N HIS A 38 -4.71 -15.10 5.82
CA HIS A 38 -4.30 -15.43 7.19
C HIS A 38 -2.86 -15.93 7.31
N SER A 39 -2.17 -16.11 6.18
CA SER A 39 -0.76 -16.50 6.08
C SER A 39 -0.13 -15.92 4.81
N GLU A 40 1.20 -15.90 4.72
CA GLU A 40 1.94 -15.45 3.55
C GLU A 40 1.60 -16.28 2.31
N GLY A 41 1.45 -17.60 2.45
CA GLY A 41 1.02 -18.46 1.35
C GLY A 41 -0.35 -18.07 0.80
N ALA A 42 -1.32 -17.83 1.70
CA ALA A 42 -2.65 -17.38 1.31
C ALA A 42 -2.62 -15.96 0.71
N GLY A 43 -1.79 -15.08 1.27
CA GLY A 43 -1.58 -13.72 0.78
C GLY A 43 -1.01 -13.68 -0.63
N ILE A 44 0.05 -14.43 -0.90
CA ILE A 44 0.66 -14.57 -2.23
C ILE A 44 -0.37 -15.08 -3.23
N ALA A 45 -1.14 -16.13 -2.90
CA ALA A 45 -2.18 -16.65 -3.78
C ALA A 45 -3.25 -15.59 -4.09
N ALA A 46 -3.64 -14.79 -3.09
CA ALA A 46 -4.60 -13.70 -3.26
C ALA A 46 -4.04 -12.57 -4.14
N GLN A 47 -2.78 -12.17 -3.96
CA GLN A 47 -2.10 -11.19 -4.82
C GLN A 47 -2.09 -11.64 -6.28
N ARG A 48 -1.72 -12.91 -6.55
CA ARG A 48 -1.70 -13.47 -7.91
C ARG A 48 -3.09 -13.48 -8.53
N THR A 49 -4.09 -13.98 -7.78
CA THR A 49 -5.48 -14.01 -8.25
C THR A 49 -6.00 -12.62 -8.59
N TRP A 50 -5.71 -11.62 -7.74
CA TRP A 50 -6.13 -10.26 -7.96
C TRP A 50 -5.49 -9.67 -9.22
N LEU A 51 -4.17 -9.88 -9.41
CA LEU A 51 -3.45 -9.43 -10.61
C LEU A 51 -3.98 -10.07 -11.89
N ASP A 52 -4.24 -11.38 -11.88
CA ASP A 52 -4.76 -12.09 -13.04
C ASP A 52 -6.16 -11.60 -13.45
N GLN A 53 -6.97 -11.20 -12.47
CA GLN A 53 -8.31 -10.65 -12.71
C GLN A 53 -8.27 -9.20 -13.20
N HIS A 54 -7.41 -8.36 -12.64
CA HIS A 54 -7.37 -6.92 -12.93
C HIS A 54 -6.48 -6.57 -14.12
N TYR A 55 -5.43 -7.36 -14.35
CA TYR A 55 -4.49 -7.18 -15.46
C TYR A 55 -4.30 -8.49 -16.25
N PRO A 56 -5.33 -8.99 -16.94
CA PRO A 56 -5.25 -10.25 -17.68
C PRO A 56 -4.09 -10.26 -18.69
N GLY A 57 -3.26 -11.30 -18.62
CA GLY A 57 -2.11 -11.48 -19.50
C GLY A 57 -0.88 -10.63 -19.14
N ALA A 58 -0.93 -9.85 -18.06
CA ALA A 58 0.27 -9.20 -17.54
C ALA A 58 1.25 -10.23 -16.96
N ARG A 59 2.54 -9.93 -17.05
CA ARG A 59 3.60 -10.74 -16.45
C ARG A 59 4.22 -9.99 -15.28
N ILE A 60 4.57 -10.69 -14.21
CA ILE A 60 5.33 -10.08 -13.12
C ILE A 60 6.77 -9.85 -13.57
N LYS A 61 7.27 -8.63 -13.37
CA LYS A 61 8.65 -8.22 -13.62
C LYS A 61 9.49 -8.32 -12.34
N SER A 62 8.97 -7.80 -11.23
CA SER A 62 9.66 -7.76 -9.94
C SER A 62 8.66 -7.65 -8.80
N GLN A 63 9.14 -7.98 -7.60
CA GLN A 63 8.44 -7.79 -6.33
C GLN A 63 9.41 -7.17 -5.33
N SER A 64 8.93 -6.30 -4.46
CA SER A 64 9.71 -5.65 -3.40
C SER A 64 8.86 -5.48 -2.14
N LEU A 65 9.49 -5.72 -0.99
CA LEU A 65 8.88 -5.49 0.32
C LEU A 65 9.12 -4.04 0.75
N LEU A 66 8.06 -3.34 1.10
CA LEU A 66 8.10 -2.01 1.72
C LEU A 66 7.63 -2.15 3.18
N LEU A 67 8.33 -1.52 4.12
CA LEU A 67 8.02 -1.65 5.56
C LEU A 67 7.48 -0.36 6.21
N GLU A 68 7.69 0.79 5.58
CA GLU A 68 7.23 2.08 6.08
C GLU A 68 6.30 2.74 5.04
N PRO A 69 5.14 3.28 5.44
CA PRO A 69 4.62 3.40 6.81
C PRO A 69 3.99 2.10 7.39
N SER A 70 3.82 1.07 6.57
CA SER A 70 3.26 -0.25 6.89
C SER A 70 3.87 -1.31 5.95
N ALA A 71 3.77 -2.58 6.32
CA ALA A 71 4.20 -3.69 5.46
C ALA A 71 3.33 -3.75 4.21
N MET A 72 3.96 -3.60 3.04
CA MET A 72 3.34 -3.70 1.72
C MET A 72 4.21 -4.51 0.77
N ASP A 73 3.57 -5.19 -0.17
CA ASP A 73 4.23 -5.73 -1.35
C ASP A 73 4.02 -4.77 -2.52
N LEU A 74 5.12 -4.32 -3.13
CA LEU A 74 5.13 -3.64 -4.42
C LEU A 74 5.45 -4.65 -5.52
N ILE A 75 4.49 -4.90 -6.41
CA ILE A 75 4.67 -5.75 -7.58
C ILE A 75 4.72 -4.88 -8.83
N THR A 76 5.82 -4.98 -9.56
CA THR A 76 5.90 -4.41 -10.91
C THR A 76 5.46 -5.46 -11.92
N ILE A 77 4.47 -5.14 -12.74
CA ILE A 77 3.98 -5.98 -13.83
C ILE A 77 4.28 -5.32 -15.18
N VAL A 78 4.36 -6.14 -16.23
CA VAL A 78 4.37 -5.68 -17.62
C VAL A 78 3.10 -6.15 -18.31
N LEU A 79 2.32 -5.21 -18.81
CA LEU A 79 1.08 -5.44 -19.55
C LEU A 79 1.36 -6.06 -20.93
N PRO A 80 0.37 -6.68 -21.59
CA PRO A 80 0.52 -7.16 -22.97
C PRO A 80 0.97 -6.09 -23.98
N SER A 81 0.67 -4.83 -23.70
CA SER A 81 1.14 -3.68 -24.49
C SER A 81 2.64 -3.40 -24.35
N GLY A 82 3.30 -4.00 -23.36
CA GLY A 82 4.68 -3.70 -22.96
C GLY A 82 4.79 -2.58 -21.91
N GLU A 83 3.70 -1.93 -21.54
CA GLU A 83 3.68 -0.92 -20.47
C GLU A 83 3.95 -1.56 -19.10
N GLU A 84 4.73 -0.88 -18.26
CA GLU A 84 4.96 -1.29 -16.88
C GLU A 84 3.98 -0.61 -15.92
N ARG A 85 3.49 -1.37 -14.94
CA ARG A 85 2.65 -0.88 -13.85
C ARG A 85 3.21 -1.34 -12.52
N GLU A 86 3.13 -0.47 -11.53
CA GLU A 86 3.38 -0.79 -10.14
C GLU A 86 2.04 -1.00 -9.44
N VAL A 87 1.95 -2.08 -8.67
CA VAL A 87 0.76 -2.43 -7.89
C VAL A 87 1.16 -2.65 -6.44
N TYR A 88 0.54 -1.88 -5.55
CA TYR A 88 0.81 -1.91 -4.11
C TYR A 88 -0.25 -2.76 -3.40
N PHE A 89 0.18 -3.71 -2.58
CA PHE A 89 -0.69 -4.59 -1.78
C PHE A 89 -0.43 -4.36 -0.29
N ASP A 90 -1.48 -4.22 0.50
CA ASP A 90 -1.38 -4.21 1.95
C ASP A 90 -1.25 -5.66 2.44
N ILE A 91 -0.11 -5.96 3.06
CA ILE A 91 0.21 -7.29 3.58
C ILE A 91 0.29 -7.31 5.10
N SER A 92 -0.03 -6.19 5.76
CA SER A 92 0.14 -5.99 7.21
C SER A 92 -0.61 -7.02 8.06
N SER A 93 -1.71 -7.57 7.55
CA SER A 93 -2.54 -8.56 8.22
C SER A 93 -1.90 -9.96 8.29
N TYR A 94 -0.97 -10.30 7.39
CA TYR A 94 -0.39 -11.65 7.29
C TYR A 94 1.14 -11.68 7.17
N PHE A 95 1.82 -10.54 7.08
CA PHE A 95 3.28 -10.49 7.03
C PHE A 95 3.93 -11.21 8.23
N GLY A 96 4.88 -12.11 7.96
CA GLY A 96 5.56 -12.93 8.95
C GLY A 96 4.76 -14.12 9.48
N LYS A 97 3.57 -14.41 8.93
CA LYS A 97 2.74 -15.56 9.31
C LYS A 97 2.84 -16.65 8.25
N TRP A 98 3.39 -17.81 8.61
CA TRP A 98 3.58 -18.94 7.68
C TRP A 98 2.43 -19.94 7.75
#